data_AF-A0A933YQ81-F1
#
_entry.id   AF-A0A933YQ81-F1
#
_cell.length_a   1.000
_cell.length_b   1.000
_cell.length_c   1.000
_cell.angle_alpha   90.00
_cell.angle_beta   90.00
_cell.angle_gamma   90.00
#
_symmetry.space_group_name_H-M   'P 1'
#
loop_
_entity.id
_entity.type
_entity.pdbx_description
1 polymer ?
#
loop_
_entity_poly.entity_id
_entity_poly.type
_entity_poly.pdbx_seq_one_letter_code
_entity_poly.pdbx_strand_id
1 'polypeptide(L)'
;MKSAFFTALLAFTSILFAQPTRVTDEDVLARIGSQTITARELIERLELMPWPGKENPATQDSARINAMLSLVAEKLLARDAADKGFVVNPENSSVLRGLERVLARDELYRSEIQRKTAVTDAEIRRGLERISDIRNVDSYLLNSEEHAQQLARALNAQRDSIKPPIPTAGIVSRDTLAISYGDVSREFENQVFALKKIGDARAVHNSQLGWIVLQLRDIAVNVASAKENIAQRRQSVVRKEKQRQEVEFTSRFKQSFFTEKLRMDSLGFNLFADSLLAIVRRDTAAHRVEGQFALRPEDIDLVKRSLSSTLDRTFIAMGESEISLGAFLDELRFHIVRFSSFRRAAFQQTLNRAIMDVAGIALLSQEAMRRRMHQRGAVQEDMRVWVEAIEAEGMLRRLVDSLAADLADDTLMTPQQKSAEAGDRISKYISRLAETNNVSIDFAKVKKLTVFPSNMVTRRFLGFGGAMLARPMMMRLWDWLEYWQKGKTVAP
;
A
#
# COMPACT_ATOMS: atom_id res chain seq x y z
N MET A 1 -45.38 -78.13 -8.80
CA MET A 1 -45.02 -77.99 -10.23
C MET A 1 -44.06 -76.81 -10.35
N LYS A 2 -42.77 -77.12 -10.57
CA LYS A 2 -41.66 -76.31 -11.10
C LYS A 2 -41.48 -74.80 -10.73
N SER A 3 -40.35 -74.57 -10.05
CA SER A 3 -39.25 -73.59 -10.32
C SER A 3 -39.33 -72.10 -9.95
N ALA A 4 -38.45 -71.75 -8.98
CA ALA A 4 -37.35 -70.77 -9.03
C ALA A 4 -37.63 -69.25 -9.13
N PHE A 5 -37.02 -68.47 -8.20
CA PHE A 5 -36.06 -67.35 -8.44
C PHE A 5 -35.89 -66.55 -7.12
N PHE A 6 -34.77 -66.69 -6.42
CA PHE A 6 -33.55 -65.86 -6.48
C PHE A 6 -33.58 -64.61 -5.58
N THR A 7 -32.82 -64.72 -4.50
CA THR A 7 -32.42 -63.69 -3.53
C THR A 7 -31.67 -62.55 -4.22
N ALA A 8 -32.03 -61.29 -3.96
CA ALA A 8 -31.16 -60.14 -4.19
C ALA A 8 -31.35 -59.08 -3.09
N LEU A 9 -30.39 -59.10 -2.17
CA LEU A 9 -30.09 -58.13 -1.13
C LEU A 9 -29.68 -56.80 -1.79
N LEU A 10 -30.38 -55.70 -1.49
CA LEU A 10 -29.97 -54.34 -1.85
C LEU A 10 -29.89 -53.50 -0.58
N ALA A 11 -28.79 -53.70 0.14
CA ALA A 11 -28.34 -52.76 1.15
C ALA A 11 -27.85 -51.50 0.43
N PHE A 12 -28.67 -50.46 0.44
CA PHE A 12 -28.29 -49.13 -0.06
C PHE A 12 -27.37 -48.49 0.99
N THR A 13 -26.08 -48.76 0.91
CA THR A 13 -25.05 -48.09 1.71
C THR A 13 -24.99 -46.63 1.27
N SER A 14 -25.59 -45.75 2.06
CA SER A 14 -25.46 -44.31 1.93
C SER A 14 -24.00 -43.92 2.21
N ILE A 15 -23.17 -43.92 1.17
CA ILE A 15 -21.86 -43.27 1.22
C ILE A 15 -22.14 -41.77 1.23
N LEU A 16 -22.30 -41.23 2.44
CA LEU A 16 -22.13 -39.82 2.73
C LEU A 16 -20.68 -39.48 2.37
N PHE A 17 -20.44 -39.12 1.11
CA PHE A 17 -19.22 -38.41 0.75
C PHE A 17 -19.23 -37.11 1.54
N ALA A 18 -18.49 -37.09 2.65
CA ALA A 18 -18.14 -35.87 3.34
C ALA A 18 -17.54 -34.93 2.29
N GLN A 19 -18.28 -33.88 1.92
CA GLN A 19 -17.72 -32.84 1.08
C GLN A 19 -16.47 -32.32 1.79
N PRO A 20 -15.33 -32.17 1.09
CA PRO A 20 -14.15 -31.63 1.71
C PRO A 20 -14.50 -30.24 2.24
N THR A 21 -14.58 -30.11 3.56
CA THR A 21 -14.79 -28.84 4.25
C THR A 21 -13.74 -27.88 3.75
N ARG A 22 -14.17 -26.88 2.96
CA ARG A 22 -13.31 -25.82 2.48
C ARG A 22 -12.84 -25.02 3.68
N VAL A 23 -11.53 -24.78 3.74
CA VAL A 23 -10.96 -23.91 4.77
C VAL A 23 -11.47 -22.50 4.53
N THR A 24 -12.05 -21.89 5.56
CA THR A 24 -12.53 -20.50 5.51
C THR A 24 -11.49 -19.55 6.12
N ASP A 25 -11.57 -18.26 5.79
CA ASP A 25 -10.69 -17.22 6.34
C ASP A 25 -10.60 -17.20 7.87
N GLU A 26 -11.70 -17.57 8.55
CA GLU A 26 -11.80 -17.53 10.01
C GLU A 26 -11.33 -18.84 10.67
N ASP A 27 -10.97 -19.85 9.87
CA ASP A 27 -10.55 -21.13 10.42
C ASP A 27 -9.25 -20.97 11.21
N VAL A 28 -9.27 -21.44 12.46
CA VAL A 28 -8.08 -21.49 13.31
C VAL A 28 -7.13 -22.57 12.81
N LEU A 29 -5.90 -22.16 12.48
CA LEU A 29 -4.81 -23.01 12.00
C LEU A 29 -3.82 -23.37 13.10
N ALA A 30 -3.62 -22.49 14.08
CA ALA A 30 -2.83 -22.78 15.27
C ALA A 30 -3.33 -22.04 16.50
N ARG A 31 -2.93 -22.56 17.66
CA ARG A 31 -3.12 -21.93 18.97
C ARG A 31 -1.78 -21.82 19.70
N ILE A 32 -1.58 -20.68 20.36
CA ILE A 32 -0.42 -20.37 21.21
C ILE A 32 -0.99 -19.89 22.55
N GLY A 33 -1.20 -20.82 23.47
CA GLY A 33 -2.02 -20.57 24.67
C GLY A 33 -3.43 -20.09 24.29
N SER A 34 -3.76 -18.85 24.66
CA SER A 34 -5.05 -18.22 24.33
C SER A 34 -5.10 -17.53 22.96
N GLN A 35 -3.95 -17.29 22.32
CA GLN A 35 -3.88 -16.65 21.01
C GLN A 35 -4.12 -17.66 19.89
N THR A 36 -4.72 -17.20 18.79
CA THR A 36 -5.02 -18.03 17.61
C THR A 36 -4.41 -17.42 16.36
N ILE A 37 -3.98 -18.27 15.43
CA ILE A 37 -3.62 -17.89 14.07
C ILE A 37 -4.72 -18.39 13.13
N THR A 38 -5.33 -17.48 12.36
CA THR A 38 -6.39 -17.82 11.40
C THR A 38 -5.84 -18.05 9.99
N ALA A 39 -6.67 -18.63 9.11
CA ALA A 39 -6.36 -18.76 7.70
C ALA A 39 -6.11 -17.41 7.03
N ARG A 40 -6.93 -16.39 7.32
CA ARG A 40 -6.73 -15.03 6.79
C ARG A 40 -5.36 -14.48 7.16
N GLU A 41 -4.96 -14.58 8.43
CA GLU A 41 -3.66 -14.06 8.87
C GLU A 41 -2.52 -14.73 8.10
N LEU A 42 -2.49 -16.07 8.00
CA LEU A 42 -1.44 -16.76 7.24
C LEU A 42 -1.45 -16.39 5.75
N ILE A 43 -2.63 -16.35 5.11
CA ILE A 43 -2.77 -16.00 3.69
C ILE A 43 -2.23 -14.59 3.43
N GLU A 44 -2.68 -13.60 4.20
CA GLU A 44 -2.24 -12.22 4.02
C GLU A 44 -0.73 -12.06 4.27
N ARG A 45 -0.18 -12.71 5.31
CA ARG A 45 1.26 -12.65 5.58
C ARG A 45 2.06 -13.31 4.45
N LEU A 46 1.56 -14.39 3.85
CA LEU A 46 2.25 -15.14 2.79
C LEU A 46 2.11 -14.49 1.40
N GLU A 47 0.93 -13.96 1.06
CA GLU A 47 0.66 -13.41 -0.28
C GLU A 47 1.25 -12.01 -0.46
N LEU A 48 1.29 -11.21 0.62
CA LEU A 48 1.68 -9.81 0.54
C LEU A 48 3.20 -9.59 0.64
N MET A 49 3.99 -10.66 0.69
CA MET A 49 5.45 -10.63 0.67
C MET A 49 6.08 -11.72 -0.22
N PRO A 50 7.35 -11.57 -0.62
CA PRO A 50 8.12 -12.64 -1.25
C PRO A 50 8.38 -13.79 -0.27
N TRP A 51 8.10 -15.02 -0.69
CA TRP A 51 8.32 -16.22 0.12
C TRP A 51 8.87 -17.39 -0.73
N PRO A 52 9.98 -18.03 -0.35
CA PRO A 52 10.58 -19.10 -1.15
C PRO A 52 9.65 -20.28 -1.40
N GLY A 53 9.67 -20.80 -2.62
CA GLY A 53 8.94 -22.02 -2.98
C GLY A 53 7.42 -21.85 -3.10
N LYS A 54 6.91 -20.61 -3.00
CA LYS A 54 5.49 -20.29 -3.20
C LYS A 54 5.08 -20.36 -4.68
N GLU A 55 6.02 -20.06 -5.57
CA GLU A 55 5.87 -20.01 -7.02
C GLU A 55 5.84 -21.37 -7.70
N ASN A 56 6.44 -22.40 -7.07
CA ASN A 56 6.50 -23.73 -7.63
C ASN A 56 5.44 -24.64 -6.98
N PRO A 57 4.48 -25.19 -7.76
CA PRO A 57 3.45 -26.08 -7.23
C PRO A 57 3.99 -27.27 -6.42
N ALA A 58 5.16 -27.80 -6.78
CA ALA A 58 5.78 -28.92 -6.07
C ALA A 58 6.25 -28.56 -4.65
N THR A 59 6.49 -27.28 -4.36
CA THR A 59 6.99 -26.81 -3.05
C THR A 59 5.96 -26.01 -2.27
N GLN A 60 4.75 -25.81 -2.80
CA GLN A 60 3.73 -24.97 -2.15
C GLN A 60 3.26 -25.50 -0.79
N ASP A 61 3.19 -26.82 -0.61
CA ASP A 61 2.87 -27.43 0.69
C ASP A 61 3.92 -27.04 1.74
N SER A 62 5.20 -27.24 1.41
CA SER A 62 6.32 -26.88 2.27
C SER A 62 6.37 -25.37 2.50
N ALA A 63 6.10 -24.55 1.48
CA ALA A 63 6.06 -23.09 1.63
C ALA A 63 5.00 -22.65 2.65
N ARG A 64 3.78 -23.20 2.57
CA ARG A 64 2.68 -22.90 3.51
C ARG A 64 3.01 -23.36 4.94
N ILE A 65 3.58 -24.55 5.08
CA ILE A 65 4.02 -25.08 6.37
C ILE A 65 5.12 -24.21 6.97
N ASN A 66 6.16 -23.90 6.20
CA ASN A 66 7.27 -23.08 6.67
C ASN A 66 6.81 -21.67 7.06
N ALA A 67 5.89 -21.08 6.29
CA ALA A 67 5.29 -19.80 6.64
C ALA A 67 4.48 -19.88 7.94
N MET A 68 3.71 -20.95 8.12
CA MET A 68 2.98 -21.18 9.36
C MET A 68 3.91 -21.31 10.56
N LEU A 69 4.98 -22.09 10.44
CA LEU A 69 5.97 -22.30 11.50
C LEU A 69 6.72 -20.99 11.83
N SER A 70 7.06 -20.21 10.80
CA SER A 70 7.64 -18.88 10.95
C SER A 70 6.71 -17.91 11.67
N LEU A 71 5.43 -17.90 11.33
CA LEU A 71 4.45 -17.02 11.98
C LEU A 71 4.21 -17.43 13.45
N VAL A 72 4.22 -18.72 13.75
CA VAL A 72 4.20 -19.22 15.14
C VAL A 72 5.46 -18.77 15.88
N ALA A 73 6.65 -18.91 15.30
CA ALA A 73 7.90 -18.44 15.89
C ALA A 73 7.89 -16.94 16.16
N GLU A 74 7.40 -16.14 15.21
CA GLU A 74 7.23 -14.69 15.36
C GLU A 74 6.37 -14.37 16.58
N LYS A 75 5.19 -14.99 16.72
CA LYS A 75 4.31 -14.77 17.88
C LYS A 75 4.92 -15.23 19.20
N LEU A 76 5.65 -16.35 19.21
CA LEU A 76 6.37 -16.81 20.41
C LEU A 76 7.46 -15.83 20.84
N LEU A 77 8.23 -15.30 19.90
CA LEU A 77 9.27 -14.32 20.16
C LEU A 77 8.69 -12.97 20.60
N ALA A 78 7.61 -12.51 19.95
CA ALA A 78 6.91 -11.30 20.35
C ALA A 78 6.43 -11.37 21.80
N ARG A 79 5.81 -12.49 22.17
CA ARG A 79 5.36 -12.73 23.54
C ARG A 79 6.50 -12.75 24.54
N ASP A 80 7.58 -13.47 24.24
CA ASP A 80 8.76 -13.49 25.11
C ASP A 80 9.42 -12.10 25.24
N ALA A 81 9.39 -11.30 24.16
CA ALA A 81 9.81 -9.90 24.21
C ALA A 81 8.93 -9.09 25.17
N ALA A 82 7.61 -9.20 25.04
CA ALA A 82 6.65 -8.51 25.90
C ALA A 82 6.83 -8.90 27.37
N ASP A 83 6.98 -10.21 27.66
CA ASP A 83 7.23 -10.73 29.01
C ASP A 83 8.54 -10.19 29.62
N LYS A 84 9.52 -9.84 28.77
CA LYS A 84 10.81 -9.23 29.16
C LYS A 84 10.82 -7.70 29.08
N GLY A 85 9.68 -7.05 28.82
CA GLY A 85 9.57 -5.58 28.78
C GLY A 85 10.24 -4.92 27.57
N PHE A 86 10.38 -5.63 26.44
CA PHE A 86 11.09 -5.13 25.26
C PHE A 86 10.44 -3.92 24.58
N VAL A 87 9.13 -3.74 24.79
CA VAL A 87 8.27 -2.71 24.16
C VAL A 87 8.79 -1.28 24.40
N VAL A 88 9.65 -1.08 25.41
CA VAL A 88 10.03 0.22 25.95
C VAL A 88 11.45 0.65 25.56
N ASN A 89 11.86 0.49 24.29
CA ASN A 89 13.01 1.25 23.79
C ASN A 89 12.55 2.53 23.03
N PRO A 90 13.27 3.66 23.13
CA PRO A 90 12.84 4.92 22.51
C PRO A 90 12.71 4.86 20.97
N GLU A 91 13.54 4.05 20.31
CA GLU A 91 13.54 3.89 18.85
C GLU A 91 12.26 3.19 18.35
N ASN A 92 11.91 2.03 18.91
CA ASN A 92 10.68 1.29 18.56
C ASN A 92 9.44 2.09 18.93
N SER A 93 9.46 2.78 20.08
CA SER A 93 8.35 3.64 20.50
C SER A 93 8.03 4.72 19.46
N SER A 94 9.04 5.23 18.77
CA SER A 94 8.85 6.24 17.73
C SER A 94 8.27 5.66 16.44
N VAL A 95 8.77 4.49 16.02
CA VAL A 95 8.25 3.75 14.86
C VAL A 95 6.76 3.45 15.07
N LEU A 96 6.41 2.92 16.25
CA LEU A 96 5.04 2.55 16.59
C LEU A 96 4.10 3.75 16.65
N ARG A 97 4.54 4.88 17.21
CA ARG A 97 3.75 6.13 17.19
C ARG A 97 3.51 6.63 15.77
N GLY A 98 4.54 6.62 14.92
CA GLY A 98 4.41 6.97 13.51
C GLY A 98 3.42 6.05 12.79
N LEU A 99 3.53 4.74 13.04
CA LEU A 99 2.64 3.74 12.46
C LEU A 99 1.17 3.93 12.89
N GLU A 100 0.92 4.12 14.18
CA GLU A 100 -0.44 4.34 14.70
C GLU A 100 -1.08 5.57 14.05
N ARG A 101 -0.32 6.66 13.91
CA ARG A 101 -0.78 7.89 13.25
C ARG A 101 -1.17 7.66 11.80
N VAL A 102 -0.33 6.96 11.02
CA VAL A 102 -0.63 6.73 9.60
C VAL A 102 -1.78 5.76 9.39
N LEU A 103 -1.94 4.75 10.26
CA LEU A 103 -3.09 3.84 10.23
C LEU A 103 -4.37 4.54 10.65
N ALA A 104 -4.32 5.40 11.68
CA ALA A 104 -5.45 6.24 12.07
C ALA A 104 -5.87 7.19 10.94
N ARG A 105 -4.91 7.81 10.24
CA ARG A 105 -5.15 8.65 9.06
C ARG A 105 -5.81 7.86 7.93
N ASP A 106 -5.34 6.64 7.67
CA ASP A 106 -5.95 5.76 6.67
C ASP A 106 -7.40 5.44 7.03
N GLU A 107 -7.70 5.18 8.31
CA GLU A 107 -9.09 4.97 8.76
C GLU A 107 -9.93 6.25 8.68
N LEU A 108 -9.35 7.43 8.94
CA LEU A 108 -10.02 8.71 8.70
C LEU A 108 -10.43 8.82 7.22
N TYR A 109 -9.52 8.50 6.30
CA TYR A 109 -9.82 8.48 4.86
C TYR A 109 -10.95 7.50 4.52
N ARG A 110 -10.90 6.28 5.06
CA ARG A 110 -11.98 5.31 4.84
C ARG A 110 -13.32 5.84 5.32
N SER A 111 -13.36 6.43 6.52
CA SER A 111 -14.60 6.92 7.13
C SER A 111 -15.17 8.15 6.42
N GLU A 112 -14.32 9.10 6.03
CA GLU A 112 -14.75 10.39 5.48
C GLU A 112 -14.88 10.37 3.96
N ILE A 113 -14.14 9.49 3.28
CA ILE A 113 -14.07 9.43 1.82
C ILE A 113 -14.69 8.11 1.33
N GLN A 114 -14.03 6.96 1.54
CA GLN A 114 -14.42 5.71 0.87
C GLN A 114 -15.83 5.24 1.24
N ARG A 115 -16.21 5.27 2.53
CA ARG A 115 -17.54 4.83 2.97
C ARG A 115 -18.66 5.75 2.48
N LYS A 116 -18.34 6.98 2.10
CA LYS A 116 -19.31 7.94 1.52
C LYS A 116 -19.39 7.84 0.00
N THR A 117 -18.43 7.19 -0.67
CA THR A 117 -18.48 6.98 -2.12
C THR A 117 -19.46 5.89 -2.50
N ALA A 118 -20.35 6.19 -3.44
CA ALA A 118 -21.32 5.25 -3.98
C ALA A 118 -21.50 5.55 -5.48
N VAL A 119 -21.09 4.62 -6.32
CA VAL A 119 -21.27 4.74 -7.77
C VAL A 119 -22.71 4.38 -8.12
N THR A 120 -23.42 5.30 -8.75
CA THR A 120 -24.83 5.12 -9.13
C THR A 120 -24.95 4.33 -10.43
N ASP A 121 -26.09 3.64 -10.63
CA ASP A 121 -26.33 2.92 -11.89
C ASP A 121 -26.34 3.85 -13.12
N ALA A 122 -26.73 5.12 -12.94
CA ALA A 122 -26.67 6.11 -14.00
C ALA A 122 -25.22 6.44 -14.43
N GLU A 123 -24.31 6.53 -13.47
CA GLU A 123 -22.87 6.70 -13.75
C GLU A 123 -22.30 5.45 -14.41
N ILE A 124 -22.69 4.25 -13.95
CA ILE A 124 -22.24 2.98 -14.55
C ILE A 124 -22.70 2.88 -16.01
N ARG A 125 -23.98 3.17 -16.30
CA ARG A 125 -24.50 3.16 -17.68
C ARG A 125 -23.73 4.12 -18.58
N ARG A 126 -23.55 5.37 -18.13
CA ARG A 126 -22.79 6.38 -18.86
C ARG A 126 -21.34 5.95 -19.11
N GLY A 127 -20.70 5.32 -18.12
CA GLY A 127 -19.34 4.81 -18.29
C GLY A 127 -19.26 3.64 -19.26
N LEU A 128 -20.23 2.72 -19.23
CA LEU A 128 -20.31 1.60 -20.16
C LEU A 128 -20.52 2.05 -21.61
N GLU A 129 -21.29 3.13 -21.83
CA GLU A 129 -21.45 3.75 -23.16
C GLU A 129 -20.14 4.35 -23.69
N ARG A 130 -19.23 4.78 -22.81
CA ARG A 130 -18.02 5.53 -23.19
C ARG A 130 -16.74 4.70 -23.19
N ILE A 131 -16.67 3.65 -22.38
CA ILE A 131 -15.42 2.91 -22.13
C ILE A 131 -14.90 2.17 -23.37
N SER A 132 -15.78 1.86 -24.32
CA SER A 132 -15.45 1.19 -25.58
C SER A 132 -14.83 2.10 -26.63
N ASP A 133 -14.84 3.42 -26.42
CA ASP A 133 -14.35 4.40 -27.39
C ASP A 133 -13.06 5.08 -26.92
N ILE A 134 -12.18 5.36 -27.88
CA ILE A 134 -11.09 6.33 -27.76
C ILE A 134 -11.43 7.50 -28.68
N ARG A 135 -11.51 8.71 -28.11
CA ARG A 135 -11.82 9.95 -28.84
C ARG A 135 -10.51 10.65 -29.21
N ASN A 136 -10.20 10.67 -30.51
CA ASN A 136 -9.05 11.40 -31.04
C ASN A 136 -9.50 12.84 -31.33
N VAL A 137 -8.99 13.81 -30.58
CA VAL A 137 -9.38 15.22 -30.70
C VAL A 137 -8.19 16.11 -31.02
N ASP A 138 -8.35 17.03 -31.95
CA ASP A 138 -7.44 18.16 -32.11
C ASP A 138 -7.77 19.22 -31.06
N SER A 139 -6.76 19.65 -30.31
CA SER A 139 -6.86 20.65 -29.25
C SER A 139 -6.09 21.90 -29.66
N TYR A 140 -6.80 23.02 -29.79
CA TYR A 140 -6.23 24.33 -30.12
C TYR A 140 -6.28 25.20 -28.87
N LEU A 141 -5.13 25.67 -28.38
CA LEU A 141 -5.07 26.63 -27.29
C LEU A 141 -5.19 28.05 -27.86
N LEU A 142 -6.03 28.88 -27.28
CA LEU A 142 -6.26 30.25 -27.73
C LEU A 142 -6.11 31.28 -26.62
N ASN A 143 -5.70 32.48 -27.01
CA ASN A 143 -5.46 33.59 -26.10
C ASN A 143 -6.73 34.37 -25.69
N SER A 144 -7.88 34.12 -26.30
CA SER A 144 -9.15 34.78 -25.97
C SER A 144 -10.36 33.89 -26.24
N GLU A 145 -11.47 34.19 -25.53
CA GLU A 145 -12.76 33.54 -25.75
C GLU A 145 -13.28 33.77 -27.17
N GLU A 146 -13.17 35.02 -27.64
CA GLU A 146 -13.69 35.42 -28.95
C GLU A 146 -13.05 34.62 -30.08
N HIS A 147 -11.72 34.50 -30.07
CA HIS A 147 -11.00 33.69 -31.05
C HIS A 147 -11.41 32.22 -30.96
N ALA A 148 -11.61 31.70 -29.74
CA ALA A 148 -12.02 30.30 -29.55
C ALA A 148 -13.40 30.05 -30.14
N GLN A 149 -14.36 30.95 -29.90
CA GLN A 149 -15.69 30.85 -30.47
C GLN A 149 -15.67 30.99 -32.00
N GLN A 150 -14.90 31.93 -32.55
CA GLN A 150 -14.75 32.11 -34.00
C GLN A 150 -14.17 30.85 -34.66
N LEU A 151 -13.09 30.29 -34.10
CA LEU A 151 -12.47 29.07 -34.60
C LEU A 151 -13.43 27.88 -34.54
N ALA A 152 -14.12 27.67 -33.41
CA ALA A 152 -15.09 26.58 -33.28
C ALA A 152 -16.24 26.70 -34.29
N ARG A 153 -16.75 27.90 -34.55
CA ARG A 153 -17.78 28.14 -35.59
C ARG A 153 -17.25 27.83 -36.98
N ALA A 154 -16.04 28.29 -37.30
CA ALA A 154 -15.42 28.05 -38.60
C ALA A 154 -15.18 26.55 -38.86
N LEU A 155 -14.67 25.82 -37.86
CA LEU A 155 -14.43 24.37 -37.96
C LEU A 155 -15.74 23.58 -38.13
N ASN A 156 -16.80 23.94 -37.40
CA ASN A 156 -18.12 23.33 -37.59
C ASN A 156 -18.71 23.66 -38.97
N ALA A 157 -18.57 24.90 -39.44
CA ALA A 157 -19.02 25.29 -40.77
C ALA A 157 -18.26 24.54 -41.87
N GLN A 158 -16.96 24.29 -41.67
CA GLN A 158 -16.12 23.51 -42.58
C GLN A 158 -16.54 22.04 -42.67
N ARG A 159 -16.96 21.44 -41.54
CA ARG A 159 -17.55 20.09 -41.50
C ARG A 159 -18.82 20.02 -42.37
N ASP A 160 -19.67 21.04 -42.29
CA ASP A 160 -20.97 21.07 -42.98
C ASP A 160 -20.86 21.55 -44.44
N SER A 161 -19.82 22.29 -44.80
CA SER A 161 -19.56 22.81 -46.15
C SER A 161 -18.10 23.21 -46.36
N ILE A 162 -17.54 23.01 -47.56
CA ILE A 162 -16.10 23.13 -47.85
C ILE A 162 -15.54 24.58 -47.82
N LYS A 163 -16.30 25.62 -47.44
CA LYS A 163 -16.05 26.99 -47.95
C LYS A 163 -15.48 28.10 -47.04
N PRO A 164 -15.41 28.05 -45.69
CA PRO A 164 -14.74 29.13 -44.95
C PRO A 164 -13.25 28.83 -44.69
N PRO A 165 -12.34 29.82 -44.84
CA PRO A 165 -10.97 29.69 -44.36
C PRO A 165 -10.95 29.55 -42.83
N ILE A 166 -10.12 28.66 -42.31
CA ILE A 166 -9.97 28.45 -40.86
C ILE A 166 -9.20 29.65 -40.28
N PRO A 167 -9.78 30.40 -39.32
CA PRO A 167 -9.07 31.47 -38.64
C PRO A 167 -7.87 30.92 -37.87
N THR A 168 -6.68 31.47 -38.10
CA THR A 168 -5.47 31.12 -37.34
C THR A 168 -5.12 32.14 -36.26
N ALA A 169 -5.82 33.27 -36.25
CA ALA A 169 -5.62 34.34 -35.28
C ALA A 169 -5.88 33.84 -33.85
N GLY A 170 -4.96 34.18 -32.94
CA GLY A 170 -5.08 33.86 -31.52
C GLY A 170 -4.73 32.43 -31.11
N ILE A 171 -4.38 31.54 -32.04
CA ILE A 171 -3.91 30.19 -31.73
C ILE A 171 -2.49 30.28 -31.14
N VAL A 172 -2.35 29.81 -29.90
CA VAL A 172 -1.09 29.76 -29.15
C VAL A 172 -0.37 28.44 -29.41
N SER A 173 -1.11 27.33 -29.40
CA SER A 173 -0.57 26.01 -29.69
C SER A 173 -1.66 25.08 -30.23
N ARG A 174 -1.23 23.99 -30.87
CA ARG A 174 -2.10 22.93 -31.36
C ARG A 174 -1.48 21.57 -31.02
N ASP A 175 -2.32 20.66 -30.54
CA ASP A 175 -1.93 19.28 -30.27
C ASP A 175 -3.06 18.31 -30.68
N THR A 176 -2.76 17.02 -30.78
CA THR A 176 -3.74 15.96 -30.97
C THR A 176 -3.72 15.02 -29.77
N LEU A 177 -4.87 14.84 -29.14
CA LEU A 177 -5.03 14.03 -27.93
C LEU A 177 -5.89 12.80 -28.21
N ALA A 178 -5.46 11.64 -27.74
CA ALA A 178 -6.27 10.42 -27.68
C ALA A 178 -6.83 10.28 -26.26
N ILE A 179 -8.15 10.35 -26.12
CA ILE A 179 -8.83 10.38 -24.81
C ILE A 179 -9.75 9.19 -24.68
N SER A 180 -9.46 8.32 -23.72
CA SER A 180 -10.36 7.23 -23.31
C SER A 180 -11.13 7.63 -22.05
N TYR A 181 -12.21 6.89 -21.79
CA TYR A 181 -12.98 7.06 -20.56
C TYR A 181 -12.11 6.85 -19.32
N GLY A 182 -12.05 7.83 -18.42
CA GLY A 182 -11.28 7.79 -17.18
C GLY A 182 -9.92 8.49 -17.24
N ASP A 183 -9.41 8.83 -18.42
CA ASP A 183 -8.03 9.30 -18.59
C ASP A 183 -7.83 10.75 -18.11
N VAL A 184 -8.90 11.53 -18.14
CA VAL A 184 -8.92 12.97 -17.84
C VAL A 184 -10.01 13.30 -16.81
N SER A 185 -10.03 14.57 -16.37
CA SER A 185 -11.04 15.07 -15.44
C SER A 185 -12.46 14.90 -16.03
N ARG A 186 -13.44 14.66 -15.14
CA ARG A 186 -14.85 14.42 -15.54
C ARG A 186 -15.40 15.57 -16.39
N GLU A 187 -15.04 16.80 -16.04
CA GLU A 187 -15.45 18.00 -16.77
C GLU A 187 -14.91 17.99 -18.21
N PHE A 188 -13.61 17.80 -18.39
CA PHE A 188 -12.98 17.79 -19.71
C PHE A 188 -13.44 16.59 -20.55
N GLU A 189 -13.56 15.40 -19.95
CA GLU A 189 -14.12 14.21 -20.61
C GLU A 189 -15.54 14.48 -21.13
N ASN A 190 -16.40 15.10 -20.32
CA ASN A 190 -17.76 15.41 -20.75
C ASN A 190 -17.80 16.34 -21.96
N GLN A 191 -16.85 17.27 -22.09
CA GLN A 191 -16.75 18.13 -23.28
C GLN A 191 -16.34 17.32 -24.52
N VAL A 192 -15.37 16.42 -24.37
CA VAL A 192 -14.88 15.56 -25.46
C VAL A 192 -15.97 14.60 -25.95
N PHE A 193 -16.65 13.90 -25.04
CA PHE A 193 -17.71 12.94 -25.37
C PHE A 193 -19.05 13.61 -25.76
N ALA A 194 -19.15 14.94 -25.63
CA ALA A 194 -20.26 15.71 -26.18
C ALA A 194 -20.14 15.87 -27.71
N LEU A 195 -18.93 15.79 -28.27
CA LEU A 195 -18.71 15.80 -29.73
C LEU A 195 -19.23 14.50 -30.33
N LYS A 196 -20.18 14.59 -31.28
CA LYS A 196 -20.92 13.42 -31.78
C LYS A 196 -20.47 12.96 -33.15
N LYS A 197 -20.08 13.89 -34.03
CA LYS A 197 -19.64 13.59 -35.39
C LYS A 197 -18.19 14.01 -35.60
N ILE A 198 -17.50 13.27 -36.47
CA ILE A 198 -16.17 13.65 -36.93
C ILE A 198 -16.26 15.06 -37.55
N GLY A 199 -15.32 15.92 -37.18
CA GLY A 199 -15.28 17.34 -37.53
C GLY A 199 -15.99 18.26 -36.54
N ASP A 200 -16.82 17.75 -35.61
CA ASP A 200 -17.46 18.56 -34.57
C ASP A 200 -16.42 19.33 -33.76
N ALA A 201 -16.60 20.63 -33.63
CA ALA A 201 -15.72 21.49 -32.85
C ALA A 201 -16.48 22.23 -31.74
N ARG A 202 -15.80 22.45 -30.61
CA ARG A 202 -16.37 23.22 -29.49
C ARG A 202 -15.30 24.02 -28.76
N ALA A 203 -15.60 25.29 -28.48
CA ALA A 203 -14.83 26.11 -27.56
C ALA A 203 -15.17 25.76 -26.11
N VAL A 204 -14.15 25.57 -25.28
CA VAL A 204 -14.23 25.23 -23.87
C VAL A 204 -13.23 26.05 -23.08
N HIS A 205 -13.60 26.44 -21.86
CA HIS A 205 -12.67 27.10 -20.94
C HIS A 205 -12.05 26.08 -20.01
N ASN A 206 -10.73 26.10 -19.88
CA ASN A 206 -9.97 25.33 -18.92
C ASN A 206 -9.33 26.29 -17.91
N SER A 207 -9.51 26.03 -16.62
CA SER A 207 -9.03 26.93 -15.56
C SER A 207 -7.51 27.09 -15.49
N GLN A 208 -6.74 26.14 -16.01
CA GLN A 208 -5.27 26.16 -15.98
C GLN A 208 -4.66 26.68 -17.29
N LEU A 209 -5.28 26.36 -18.42
CA LEU A 209 -4.75 26.66 -19.75
C LEU A 209 -5.44 27.86 -20.41
N GLY A 210 -6.64 28.24 -19.99
CA GLY A 210 -7.46 29.26 -20.65
C GLY A 210 -8.38 28.64 -21.70
N TRP A 211 -8.60 29.34 -22.82
CA TRP A 211 -9.56 28.93 -23.84
C TRP A 211 -8.99 27.88 -24.80
N ILE A 212 -9.74 26.81 -25.00
CA ILE A 212 -9.36 25.70 -25.87
C ILE A 212 -10.49 25.43 -26.86
N VAL A 213 -10.17 25.12 -28.11
CA VAL A 213 -11.11 24.51 -29.05
C VAL A 213 -10.77 23.04 -29.22
N LEU A 214 -11.75 22.17 -29.01
CA LEU A 214 -11.63 20.74 -29.23
C LEU A 214 -12.36 20.39 -30.52
N GLN A 215 -11.70 19.70 -31.45
CA GLN A 215 -12.31 19.17 -32.66
C GLN A 215 -12.19 17.65 -32.71
N LEU A 216 -13.31 16.94 -32.89
CA LEU A 216 -13.29 15.48 -33.00
C LEU A 216 -12.72 15.08 -34.36
N ARG A 217 -11.56 14.42 -34.36
CA ARG A 217 -10.91 13.92 -35.57
C ARG A 217 -11.38 12.51 -35.91
N ASP A 218 -11.46 11.64 -34.92
CA ASP A 218 -11.75 10.22 -35.12
C ASP A 218 -12.26 9.56 -33.82
N ILE A 219 -12.96 8.44 -33.95
CA ILE A 219 -13.42 7.58 -32.85
C ILE A 219 -12.87 6.17 -33.11
N ALA A 220 -11.86 5.79 -32.34
CA ALA A 220 -11.27 4.47 -32.41
C ALA A 220 -11.87 3.53 -31.35
N VAL A 221 -11.86 2.22 -31.62
CA VAL A 221 -12.27 1.21 -30.63
C VAL A 221 -11.18 1.07 -29.57
N ASN A 222 -11.58 1.13 -28.29
CA ASN A 222 -10.70 0.81 -27.18
C ASN A 222 -10.48 -0.72 -27.12
N VAL A 223 -9.40 -1.18 -27.75
CA VAL A 223 -9.04 -2.61 -27.82
C VAL A 223 -8.91 -3.25 -26.43
N ALA A 224 -8.43 -2.51 -25.43
CA ALA A 224 -8.32 -3.03 -24.07
C ALA A 224 -9.70 -3.34 -23.48
N SER A 225 -10.66 -2.42 -23.62
CA SER A 225 -12.05 -2.64 -23.19
C SER A 225 -12.77 -3.69 -24.04
N ALA A 226 -12.49 -3.76 -25.35
CA ALA A 226 -13.12 -4.73 -26.25
C ALA A 226 -12.77 -6.20 -25.91
N LYS A 227 -11.61 -6.44 -25.28
CA LYS A 227 -11.20 -7.77 -24.80
C LYS A 227 -11.89 -8.19 -23.50
N GLU A 228 -12.50 -7.25 -22.78
CA GLU A 228 -13.17 -7.51 -21.50
C GLU A 228 -14.61 -7.99 -21.71
N ASN A 229 -15.02 -8.99 -20.92
CA ASN A 229 -16.43 -9.39 -20.87
C ASN A 229 -17.29 -8.29 -20.18
N ILE A 230 -18.62 -8.41 -20.24
CA ILE A 230 -19.54 -7.37 -19.71
C ILE A 230 -19.32 -7.12 -18.22
N ALA A 231 -19.09 -8.17 -17.43
CA ALA A 231 -18.87 -8.05 -15.99
C ALA A 231 -17.55 -7.32 -15.68
N GLN A 232 -16.48 -7.64 -16.42
CA GLN A 232 -15.18 -6.97 -16.33
C GLN A 232 -15.28 -5.49 -16.72
N ARG A 233 -15.94 -5.16 -17.83
CA ARG A 233 -16.17 -3.77 -18.25
C ARG A 233 -16.93 -2.99 -17.19
N ARG A 234 -17.99 -3.58 -16.62
CA ARG A 234 -18.75 -2.96 -15.51
C ARG A 234 -17.85 -2.70 -14.31
N GLN A 235 -16.99 -3.64 -13.93
CA GLN A 235 -16.06 -3.48 -12.81
C GLN A 235 -15.01 -2.39 -13.10
N SER A 236 -14.49 -2.31 -14.33
CA SER A 236 -13.57 -1.26 -14.77
C SER A 236 -14.21 0.12 -14.68
N VAL A 237 -15.47 0.27 -15.13
CA VAL A 237 -16.24 1.51 -14.98
C VAL A 237 -16.46 1.88 -13.52
N VAL A 238 -16.96 0.95 -12.69
CA VAL A 238 -17.19 1.18 -11.26
C VAL A 238 -15.91 1.65 -10.57
N ARG A 239 -14.77 1.02 -10.88
CA ARG A 239 -13.47 1.39 -10.32
C ARG A 239 -13.07 2.82 -10.69
N LYS A 240 -13.18 3.18 -11.99
CA LYS A 240 -12.85 4.53 -12.49
C LYS A 240 -13.76 5.59 -11.88
N GLU A 241 -15.07 5.33 -11.79
CA GLU A 241 -16.03 6.25 -11.18
C GLU A 241 -15.82 6.41 -9.68
N LYS A 242 -15.56 5.31 -8.96
CA LYS A 242 -15.23 5.36 -7.54
C LYS A 242 -13.97 6.19 -7.30
N GLN A 243 -12.91 5.96 -8.07
CA GLN A 243 -11.67 6.75 -7.97
C GLN A 243 -11.91 8.25 -8.19
N ARG A 244 -12.76 8.61 -9.15
CA ARG A 244 -13.15 10.02 -9.40
C ARG A 244 -13.86 10.63 -8.21
N GLN A 245 -14.88 9.94 -7.67
CA GLN A 245 -15.60 10.40 -6.50
C GLN A 245 -14.68 10.55 -5.28
N GLU A 246 -13.76 9.61 -5.08
CA GLU A 246 -12.76 9.66 -4.00
C GLU A 246 -11.85 10.90 -4.13
N VAL A 247 -11.39 11.24 -5.34
CA VAL A 247 -10.59 12.46 -5.58
C VAL A 247 -11.39 13.72 -5.28
N GLU A 248 -12.64 13.81 -5.73
CA GLU A 248 -13.51 14.96 -5.49
C GLU A 248 -13.83 15.15 -4.02
N PHE A 249 -14.15 14.07 -3.30
CA PHE A 249 -14.41 14.10 -1.86
C PHE A 249 -13.14 14.44 -1.08
N THR A 250 -11.99 13.91 -1.48
CA THR A 250 -10.71 14.25 -0.86
C THR A 250 -10.41 15.74 -1.02
N SER A 251 -10.61 16.29 -2.21
CA SER A 251 -10.40 17.72 -2.49
C SER A 251 -11.32 18.58 -1.61
N ARG A 252 -12.62 18.27 -1.57
CA ARG A 252 -13.59 18.97 -0.72
C ARG A 252 -13.26 18.88 0.77
N PHE A 253 -12.89 17.68 1.24
CA PHE A 253 -12.50 17.47 2.63
C PHE A 253 -11.26 18.30 2.98
N LYS A 254 -10.20 18.26 2.15
CA LYS A 254 -8.99 19.06 2.33
C LYS A 254 -9.30 20.56 2.33
N GLN A 255 -10.12 21.05 1.40
CA GLN A 255 -10.54 22.46 1.37
C GLN A 255 -11.28 22.90 2.64
N SER A 256 -12.14 22.03 3.17
CA SER A 256 -12.86 22.32 4.43
C SER A 256 -11.98 22.23 5.68
N PHE A 257 -10.90 21.44 5.62
CA PHE A 257 -9.99 21.22 6.74
C PHE A 257 -8.87 22.25 6.80
N PHE A 258 -8.27 22.59 5.66
CA PHE A 258 -7.17 23.56 5.54
C PHE A 258 -7.70 24.98 5.29
N THR A 259 -8.36 25.56 6.30
CA THR A 259 -8.90 26.93 6.23
C THR A 259 -7.85 28.01 6.48
N GLU A 260 -6.79 27.67 7.20
CA GLU A 260 -5.69 28.58 7.55
C GLU A 260 -4.41 28.28 6.78
N LYS A 261 -3.52 29.28 6.71
CA LYS A 261 -2.20 29.12 6.08
C LYS A 261 -1.28 28.30 6.97
N LEU A 262 -0.69 27.27 6.39
CA LEU A 262 0.37 26.48 7.01
C LEU A 262 1.63 27.35 7.20
N ARG A 263 2.17 27.33 8.41
CA ARG A 263 3.41 28.00 8.81
C ARG A 263 4.44 26.93 9.16
N MET A 264 5.69 27.14 8.72
CA MET A 264 6.82 26.25 9.01
C MET A 264 7.93 27.04 9.68
N ASP A 265 8.56 26.46 10.70
CA ASP A 265 9.74 27.04 11.31
C ASP A 265 10.92 27.01 10.33
N SER A 266 11.33 28.20 9.88
CA SER A 266 12.40 28.35 8.90
C SER A 266 13.77 27.95 9.46
N LEU A 267 14.00 28.13 10.77
CA LEU A 267 15.27 27.73 11.41
C LEU A 267 15.34 26.20 11.52
N GLY A 268 14.29 25.58 12.05
CA GLY A 268 14.13 24.13 12.09
C GLY A 268 14.24 23.50 10.70
N PHE A 269 13.68 24.14 9.66
CA PHE A 269 13.77 23.64 8.29
C PHE A 269 15.22 23.61 7.80
N ASN A 270 15.98 24.68 7.98
CA ASN A 270 17.37 24.73 7.54
C ASN A 270 18.24 23.69 8.28
N LEU A 271 18.05 23.56 9.59
CA LEU A 271 18.76 22.55 10.41
C LEU A 271 18.44 21.13 9.93
N PHE A 272 17.15 20.84 9.71
CA PHE A 272 16.71 19.57 9.16
C PHE A 272 17.30 19.29 7.77
N ALA A 273 17.17 20.25 6.85
CA ALA A 273 17.63 20.11 5.48
C ALA A 273 19.14 19.88 5.39
N ASP A 274 19.93 20.63 6.17
CA ASP A 274 21.38 20.48 6.19
C ASP A 274 21.81 19.15 6.83
N SER A 275 21.14 18.71 7.89
CA SER A 275 21.40 17.40 8.54
C SER A 275 21.09 16.24 7.60
N LEU A 276 19.93 16.28 6.94
CA LEU A 276 19.52 15.25 5.99
C LEU A 276 20.45 15.21 4.77
N LEU A 277 20.83 16.38 4.22
CA LEU A 277 21.78 16.45 3.12
C LEU A 277 23.15 15.86 3.51
N ALA A 278 23.62 16.13 4.72
CA ALA A 278 24.86 15.56 5.23
C ALA A 278 24.81 14.03 5.33
N ILE A 279 23.69 13.46 5.81
CA ILE A 279 23.49 12.01 5.90
C ILE A 279 23.49 11.38 4.51
N VAL A 280 22.67 11.89 3.60
CA VAL A 280 22.51 11.31 2.26
C VAL A 280 23.81 11.39 1.45
N ARG A 281 24.63 12.45 1.66
CA ARG A 281 25.92 12.60 0.98
C ARG A 281 26.99 11.61 1.43
N ARG A 282 26.86 10.99 2.61
CA ARG A 282 27.84 9.99 3.09
C ARG A 282 27.86 8.75 2.21
N ASP A 283 26.71 8.39 1.63
CA ASP A 283 26.59 7.22 0.77
C ASP A 283 25.58 7.49 -0.35
N THR A 284 25.97 8.29 -1.33
CA THR A 284 25.06 8.63 -2.44
C THR A 284 24.68 7.43 -3.32
N ALA A 285 25.51 6.37 -3.33
CA ALA A 285 25.26 5.17 -4.11
C ALA A 285 24.06 4.38 -3.55
N ALA A 286 23.97 4.24 -2.23
CA ALA A 286 22.85 3.53 -1.60
C ALA A 286 21.49 4.23 -1.76
N HIS A 287 21.46 5.49 -2.18
CA HIS A 287 20.23 6.25 -2.39
C HIS A 287 19.79 6.28 -3.86
N ARG A 288 20.58 5.74 -4.80
CA ARG A 288 20.28 5.83 -6.23
C ARG A 288 19.16 4.88 -6.64
N VAL A 289 18.09 5.41 -7.22
CA VAL A 289 16.91 4.66 -7.69
C VAL A 289 16.48 5.22 -9.05
N GLU A 290 16.48 4.40 -10.10
CA GLU A 290 15.95 4.75 -11.43
C GLU A 290 16.50 6.07 -12.01
N GLY A 291 17.79 6.36 -11.77
CA GLY A 291 18.43 7.60 -12.24
C GLY A 291 18.17 8.84 -11.38
N GLN A 292 17.43 8.70 -10.28
CA GLN A 292 17.25 9.71 -9.23
C GLN A 292 17.86 9.23 -7.91
N PHE A 293 17.66 10.02 -6.85
CA PHE A 293 17.98 9.64 -5.48
C PHE A 293 16.71 9.62 -4.63
N ALA A 294 16.56 8.67 -3.72
CA ALA A 294 15.42 8.56 -2.83
C ALA A 294 15.85 8.54 -1.36
N LEU A 295 15.08 9.20 -0.48
CA LEU A 295 15.24 9.00 0.96
C LEU A 295 14.84 7.59 1.38
N ARG A 296 15.57 7.06 2.34
CA ARG A 296 15.27 5.79 2.99
C ARG A 296 14.75 6.05 4.42
N PRO A 297 13.93 5.15 4.98
CA PRO A 297 13.43 5.30 6.35
C PRO A 297 14.55 5.44 7.39
N GLU A 298 15.68 4.77 7.20
CA GLU A 298 16.81 4.78 8.14
C GLU A 298 17.52 6.14 8.19
N ASP A 299 17.45 6.93 7.10
CA ASP A 299 18.00 8.28 7.07
C ASP A 299 17.24 9.18 8.05
N ILE A 300 15.94 8.93 8.27
CA ILE A 300 15.12 9.65 9.25
C ILE A 300 15.59 9.33 10.67
N ASP A 301 15.90 8.07 10.98
CA ASP A 301 16.39 7.68 12.30
C ASP A 301 17.75 8.34 12.60
N LEU A 302 18.61 8.47 11.58
CA LEU A 302 19.88 9.21 11.68
C LEU A 302 19.66 10.71 11.92
N VAL A 303 18.73 11.33 11.19
CA VAL A 303 18.37 12.75 11.41
C VAL A 303 17.83 12.97 12.82
N LYS A 304 16.95 12.09 13.31
CA LYS A 304 16.38 12.20 14.64
C LYS A 304 17.44 12.13 15.73
N ARG A 305 18.44 11.26 15.57
CA ARG A 305 19.60 11.18 16.46
C ARG A 305 20.42 12.46 16.43
N SER A 306 20.68 13.03 15.24
CA SER A 306 21.44 14.29 15.13
C SER A 306 20.70 15.52 15.67
N LEU A 307 19.37 15.49 15.67
CA LEU A 307 18.51 16.61 16.05
C LEU A 307 17.76 16.40 17.37
N SER A 308 18.24 15.48 18.21
CA SER A 308 17.55 15.03 19.45
C SER A 308 17.07 16.17 20.36
N SER A 309 17.86 17.23 20.54
CA SER A 309 17.52 18.41 21.37
C SER A 309 16.47 19.35 20.78
N THR A 310 16.05 19.11 19.53
CA THR A 310 15.10 19.96 18.80
C THR A 310 13.82 19.23 18.41
N LEU A 311 13.71 17.93 18.69
CA LEU A 311 12.58 17.11 18.24
C LEU A 311 11.23 17.61 18.79
N ASP A 312 11.19 18.13 20.01
CA ASP A 312 9.95 18.59 20.64
C ASP A 312 9.55 20.02 20.23
N ARG A 313 10.39 20.73 19.48
CA ARG A 313 10.08 22.09 19.01
C ARG A 313 8.99 22.05 17.94
N THR A 314 8.05 22.99 18.01
CA THR A 314 7.06 23.21 16.97
C THR A 314 7.75 23.47 15.63
N PHE A 315 7.46 22.62 14.65
CA PHE A 315 8.04 22.67 13.33
C PHE A 315 7.03 23.13 12.28
N ILE A 316 5.78 22.70 12.42
CA ILE A 316 4.64 23.08 11.58
C ILE A 316 3.51 23.58 12.46
N ALA A 317 2.84 24.65 12.04
CA ALA A 317 1.66 25.19 12.69
C ALA A 317 0.59 25.59 11.67
N MET A 318 -0.68 25.37 12.01
CA MET A 318 -1.85 25.84 11.28
C MET A 318 -2.99 26.08 12.26
N GLY A 319 -3.40 27.34 12.44
CA GLY A 319 -4.31 27.72 13.52
C GLY A 319 -3.76 27.33 14.88
N GLU A 320 -4.57 26.58 15.62
CA GLU A 320 -4.24 25.99 16.93
C GLU A 320 -3.53 24.63 16.81
N SER A 321 -3.42 24.07 15.61
CA SER A 321 -2.76 22.79 15.40
C SER A 321 -1.26 22.97 15.22
N GLU A 322 -0.49 22.37 16.12
CA GLU A 322 0.97 22.37 16.08
C GLU A 322 1.52 20.94 15.97
N ILE A 323 2.60 20.80 15.20
CA ILE A 323 3.33 19.55 15.00
C ILE A 323 4.79 19.79 15.29
N SER A 324 5.32 19.03 16.25
CA SER A 324 6.75 19.01 16.58
C SER A 324 7.61 18.45 15.44
N LEU A 325 8.90 18.78 15.40
CA LEU A 325 9.83 18.22 14.43
C LEU A 325 9.88 16.68 14.50
N GLY A 326 9.88 16.11 15.71
CA GLY A 326 9.91 14.67 15.92
C GLY A 326 8.69 13.96 15.34
N ALA A 327 7.49 14.52 15.57
CA ALA A 327 6.25 13.98 15.01
C ALA A 327 6.20 14.13 13.48
N PHE A 328 6.72 15.24 12.93
CA PHE A 328 6.84 15.40 11.49
C PHE A 328 7.78 14.37 10.87
N LEU A 329 8.93 14.11 11.49
CA LEU A 329 9.88 13.09 11.03
C LEU A 329 9.29 11.68 11.08
N ASP A 330 8.51 11.37 12.12
CA ASP A 330 7.77 10.10 12.21
C ASP A 330 6.75 9.93 11.07
N GLU A 331 6.19 11.03 10.56
CA GLU A 331 5.31 11.01 9.39
C GLU A 331 6.13 10.82 8.09
N LEU A 332 7.20 11.61 7.93
CA LEU A 332 8.02 11.66 6.73
C LEU A 332 8.59 10.29 6.32
N ARG A 333 8.85 9.41 7.29
CA ARG A 333 9.36 8.06 7.03
C ARG A 333 8.46 7.20 6.12
N PHE A 334 7.18 7.52 6.03
CA PHE A 334 6.20 6.81 5.19
C PHE A 334 5.99 7.47 3.81
N HIS A 335 6.82 8.46 3.48
CA HIS A 335 6.76 9.19 2.22
C HIS A 335 8.01 8.94 1.37
N ILE A 336 7.78 8.70 0.09
CA ILE A 336 8.86 8.55 -0.89
C ILE A 336 9.24 9.95 -1.37
N VAL A 337 10.35 10.47 -0.86
CA VAL A 337 10.92 11.75 -1.33
C VAL A 337 12.07 11.44 -2.28
N ARG A 338 11.99 11.99 -3.50
CA ARG A 338 13.01 11.84 -4.54
C ARG A 338 13.68 13.16 -4.87
N PHE A 339 14.97 13.08 -5.17
CA PHE A 339 15.81 14.20 -5.57
C PHE A 339 16.50 13.92 -6.89
N SER A 340 16.59 14.94 -7.74
CA SER A 340 17.40 14.91 -8.95
C SER A 340 18.84 15.35 -8.71
N SER A 341 19.13 16.01 -7.59
CA SER A 341 20.44 16.58 -7.28
C SER A 341 20.66 16.75 -5.79
N PHE A 342 21.92 16.61 -5.35
CA PHE A 342 22.38 16.98 -4.01
C PHE A 342 23.06 18.35 -3.97
N ARG A 343 22.92 19.19 -5.00
CA ARG A 343 23.28 20.61 -4.89
C ARG A 343 22.36 21.27 -3.87
N ARG A 344 22.92 21.97 -2.88
CA ARG A 344 22.20 22.45 -1.68
C ARG A 344 20.90 23.18 -2.02
N ALA A 345 20.94 24.15 -2.93
CA ALA A 345 19.75 24.91 -3.33
C ALA A 345 18.65 24.04 -3.98
N ALA A 346 19.02 23.16 -4.92
CA ALA A 346 18.06 22.26 -5.59
C ALA A 346 17.48 21.23 -4.62
N PHE A 347 18.31 20.71 -3.71
CA PHE A 347 17.90 19.80 -2.65
C PHE A 347 16.91 20.47 -1.70
N GLN A 348 17.24 21.65 -1.17
CA GLN A 348 16.36 22.41 -0.28
C GLN A 348 15.04 22.78 -0.93
N GLN A 349 15.05 23.19 -2.22
CA GLN A 349 13.81 23.50 -2.94
C GLN A 349 12.91 22.26 -3.09
N THR A 350 13.50 21.12 -3.46
CA THR A 350 12.77 19.85 -3.60
C THR A 350 12.23 19.38 -2.25
N LEU A 351 13.07 19.47 -1.21
CA LEU A 351 12.70 19.11 0.15
C LEU A 351 11.58 20.02 0.67
N ASN A 352 11.66 21.33 0.47
CA ASN A 352 10.62 22.26 0.89
C ASN A 352 9.25 21.89 0.29
N ARG A 353 9.20 21.57 -1.02
CA ARG A 353 7.96 21.11 -1.66
C ARG A 353 7.44 19.82 -1.02
N ALA A 354 8.32 18.84 -0.82
CA ALA A 354 7.95 17.57 -0.19
C ALA A 354 7.45 17.76 1.25
N ILE A 355 8.09 18.65 2.02
CA ILE A 355 7.67 18.96 3.39
C ILE A 355 6.28 19.59 3.41
N MET A 356 5.97 20.52 2.50
CA MET A 356 4.64 21.14 2.46
C MET A 356 3.53 20.10 2.23
N ASP A 357 3.79 19.12 1.35
CA ASP A 357 2.85 18.01 1.12
C ASP A 357 2.70 17.13 2.37
N VAL A 358 3.82 16.74 3.00
CA VAL A 358 3.82 15.90 4.20
C VAL A 358 3.24 16.64 5.41
N ALA A 359 3.42 17.95 5.52
CA ALA A 359 2.91 18.77 6.61
C ALA A 359 1.38 18.76 6.65
N GLY A 360 0.72 18.91 5.50
CA GLY A 360 -0.73 18.74 5.39
C GLY A 360 -1.17 17.33 5.81
N ILE A 361 -0.42 16.31 5.41
CA ILE A 361 -0.72 14.91 5.77
C ILE A 361 -0.55 14.68 7.28
N ALA A 362 0.48 15.24 7.90
CA ALA A 362 0.73 15.13 9.33
C ALA A 362 -0.38 15.79 10.17
N LEU A 363 -0.95 16.91 9.69
CA LEU A 363 -2.12 17.56 10.31
C LEU A 363 -3.37 16.68 10.21
N LEU A 364 -3.57 15.99 9.08
CA LEU A 364 -4.65 15.02 8.93
C LEU A 364 -4.47 13.81 9.87
N SER A 365 -3.23 13.35 10.07
CA SER A 365 -2.93 12.31 11.07
C SER A 365 -3.25 12.77 12.50
N GLN A 366 -2.92 14.02 12.85
CA GLN A 366 -3.29 14.59 14.15
C GLN A 366 -4.80 14.66 14.34
N GLU A 367 -5.54 15.08 13.31
CA GLU A 367 -7.01 15.11 13.33
C GLU A 367 -7.60 13.70 13.48
N ALA A 368 -7.03 12.70 12.81
CA ALA A 368 -7.43 11.31 12.95
C ALA A 368 -7.23 10.81 14.40
N MET A 369 -6.12 11.17 15.03
CA MET A 369 -5.87 10.86 16.44
C MET A 369 -6.88 11.55 17.36
N ARG A 370 -7.17 12.84 17.12
CA ARG A 370 -8.17 13.62 17.87
C ARG A 370 -9.57 12.99 17.79
N ARG A 371 -9.95 12.47 16.62
CA ARG A 371 -11.21 11.72 16.41
C ARG A 371 -11.18 10.26 16.88
N ARG A 372 -10.09 9.85 17.54
CA ARG A 372 -9.90 8.48 18.06
C ARG A 372 -9.99 7.39 16.98
N MET A 373 -9.55 7.69 15.75
CA MET A 373 -9.54 6.70 14.67
C MET A 373 -8.59 5.54 14.96
N HIS A 374 -7.53 5.77 15.73
CA HIS A 374 -6.63 4.72 16.23
C HIS A 374 -7.35 3.66 17.07
N GLN A 375 -8.46 3.98 17.73
CA GLN A 375 -9.21 3.05 18.59
C GLN A 375 -10.18 2.16 17.80
N ARG A 376 -10.27 2.32 16.47
CA ARG A 376 -11.12 1.47 15.63
C ARG A 376 -10.52 0.07 15.54
N GLY A 377 -11.37 -0.96 15.59
CA GLY A 377 -10.93 -2.37 15.57
C GLY A 377 -10.01 -2.71 14.40
N ALA A 378 -10.27 -2.17 13.20
CA ALA A 378 -9.40 -2.36 12.04
C ALA A 378 -7.99 -1.78 12.24
N VAL A 379 -7.86 -0.62 12.90
CA VAL A 379 -6.54 -0.01 13.17
C VAL A 379 -5.83 -0.76 14.29
N GLN A 380 -6.55 -1.17 15.34
CA GLN A 380 -5.98 -1.97 16.43
C GLN A 380 -5.47 -3.32 15.93
N GLU A 381 -6.19 -3.96 15.01
CA GLU A 381 -5.75 -5.22 14.40
C GLU A 381 -4.51 -5.04 13.52
N ASP A 382 -4.48 -4.00 12.70
CA ASP A 382 -3.27 -3.66 11.93
C ASP A 382 -2.09 -3.37 12.87
N MET A 383 -2.29 -2.57 13.92
CA MET A 383 -1.26 -2.26 14.92
C MET A 383 -0.74 -3.52 15.60
N ARG A 384 -1.62 -4.44 16.01
CA ARG A 384 -1.25 -5.71 16.66
C ARG A 384 -0.25 -6.50 15.80
N VAL A 385 -0.56 -6.69 14.52
CA VAL A 385 0.32 -7.45 13.59
C VAL A 385 1.70 -6.79 13.46
N TRP A 386 1.75 -5.47 13.41
CA TRP A 386 3.01 -4.73 13.31
C TRP A 386 3.82 -4.71 14.60
N VAL A 387 3.16 -4.52 15.73
CA VAL A 387 3.78 -4.56 17.06
C VAL A 387 4.42 -5.93 17.28
N GLU A 388 3.67 -7.01 17.07
CA GLU A 388 4.18 -8.38 17.21
C GLU A 388 5.42 -8.62 16.34
N ALA A 389 5.39 -8.20 15.07
CA ALA A 389 6.53 -8.37 14.18
C ALA A 389 7.77 -7.57 14.64
N ILE A 390 7.59 -6.32 15.07
CA ILE A 390 8.69 -5.47 15.58
C ILE A 390 9.28 -6.04 16.88
N GLU A 391 8.43 -6.52 17.78
CA GLU A 391 8.84 -7.15 19.03
C GLU A 391 9.63 -8.44 18.77
N ALA A 392 9.12 -9.28 17.87
CA ALA A 392 9.78 -10.51 17.48
C ALA A 392 11.15 -10.25 16.83
N GLU A 393 11.24 -9.28 15.92
CA GLU A 393 12.51 -8.88 15.30
C GLU A 393 13.50 -8.34 16.33
N GLY A 394 13.04 -7.49 17.25
CA GLY A 394 13.84 -6.96 18.33
C GLY A 394 14.42 -8.08 19.21
N MET A 395 13.56 -9.02 19.63
CA MET A 395 13.96 -10.17 20.43
C MET A 395 14.96 -11.06 19.70
N LEU A 396 14.69 -11.38 18.42
CA LEU A 396 15.61 -12.15 17.61
C LEU A 396 16.97 -11.46 17.50
N ARG A 397 17.00 -10.14 17.28
CA ARG A 397 18.25 -9.38 17.20
C ARG A 397 19.05 -9.48 18.49
N ARG A 398 18.41 -9.32 19.67
CA ARG A 398 19.11 -9.51 20.95
C ARG A 398 19.65 -10.93 21.13
N LEU A 399 18.90 -11.95 20.71
CA LEU A 399 19.39 -13.34 20.75
C LEU A 399 20.62 -13.51 19.85
N VAL A 400 20.56 -13.00 18.63
CA VAL A 400 21.67 -13.06 17.68
C VAL A 400 22.90 -12.31 18.23
N ASP A 401 22.73 -11.10 18.77
CA ASP A 401 23.82 -10.30 19.31
C ASP A 401 24.48 -10.99 20.52
N SER A 402 23.67 -11.56 21.42
CA SER A 402 24.16 -12.33 22.56
C SER A 402 24.96 -13.57 22.10
N LEU A 403 24.42 -14.32 21.14
CA LEU A 403 25.10 -15.51 20.62
C LEU A 403 26.36 -15.16 19.84
N ALA A 404 26.37 -14.04 19.12
CA ALA A 404 27.55 -13.56 18.41
C ALA A 404 28.68 -13.21 19.39
N ALA A 405 28.36 -12.58 20.52
CA ALA A 405 29.32 -12.31 21.58
C ALA A 405 29.85 -13.62 22.20
N ASP A 406 28.96 -14.56 22.53
CA ASP A 406 29.34 -15.86 23.11
C ASP A 406 30.24 -16.69 22.16
N LEU A 407 29.99 -16.61 20.86
CA LEU A 407 30.74 -17.35 19.83
C LEU A 407 31.98 -16.59 19.33
N ALA A 408 32.18 -15.33 19.71
CA ALA A 408 33.32 -14.52 19.23
C ALA A 408 34.66 -15.15 19.63
N ASP A 409 34.74 -15.66 20.86
CA ASP A 409 35.96 -16.17 21.46
C ASP A 409 36.33 -17.60 21.02
N ASP A 410 35.42 -18.30 20.33
CA ASP A 410 35.71 -19.62 19.79
C ASP A 410 36.52 -19.51 18.48
N THR A 411 37.85 -19.60 18.60
CA THR A 411 38.79 -19.53 17.46
C THR A 411 38.79 -20.79 16.61
N LEU A 412 38.14 -21.87 17.05
CA LEU A 412 38.12 -23.16 16.33
C LEU A 412 36.97 -23.26 15.32
N MET A 413 35.97 -22.39 15.42
CA MET A 413 34.84 -22.35 14.48
C MET A 413 35.04 -21.36 13.34
N THR A 414 34.75 -21.80 12.12
CA THR A 414 34.59 -20.92 10.95
C THR A 414 33.35 -20.03 11.07
N PRO A 415 33.28 -18.88 10.36
CA PRO A 415 32.09 -18.03 10.35
C PRO A 415 30.79 -18.76 9.96
N GLN A 416 30.87 -19.70 9.02
CA GLN A 416 29.75 -20.53 8.59
C GLN A 416 29.27 -21.46 9.71
N GLN A 417 30.21 -22.09 10.44
CA GLN A 417 29.88 -22.94 11.59
C GLN A 417 29.29 -22.12 12.74
N LYS A 418 29.82 -20.92 13.03
CA LYS A 418 29.24 -20.01 14.04
C LYS A 418 27.80 -19.62 13.69
N SER A 419 27.53 -19.31 12.43
CA SER A 419 26.18 -19.00 11.95
C SER A 419 25.22 -20.19 12.08
N ALA A 420 25.67 -21.40 11.71
CA ALA A 420 24.89 -22.62 11.87
C ALA A 420 24.58 -22.94 13.34
N GLU A 421 25.58 -22.83 14.23
CA GLU A 421 25.43 -22.99 15.68
C GLU A 421 24.45 -21.96 16.27
N ALA A 422 24.55 -20.70 15.85
CA ALA A 422 23.60 -19.67 16.27
C ALA A 422 22.16 -20.01 15.83
N GLY A 423 21.98 -20.48 14.59
CA GLY A 423 20.68 -20.93 14.08
C GLY A 423 20.09 -22.12 14.84
N ASP A 424 20.92 -23.11 15.18
CA ASP A 424 20.53 -24.27 16.01
C ASP A 424 20.08 -23.81 17.42
N ARG A 425 20.84 -22.92 18.07
CA ARG A 425 20.50 -22.38 19.39
C ARG A 425 19.20 -21.57 19.40
N ILE A 426 18.98 -20.76 18.37
CA ILE A 426 17.72 -20.01 18.18
C ILE A 426 16.56 -20.99 17.97
N SER A 427 16.75 -22.05 17.18
CA SER A 427 15.72 -23.05 16.93
C SER A 427 15.34 -23.83 18.19
N LYS A 428 16.33 -24.23 19.00
CA LYS A 428 16.11 -24.82 20.33
C LYS A 428 15.40 -23.86 21.29
N TYR A 429 15.74 -22.58 21.23
CA TYR A 429 15.09 -21.54 22.02
C TYR A 429 13.60 -21.43 21.68
N ILE A 430 13.26 -21.29 20.40
CA ILE A 430 11.86 -21.20 19.92
C ILE A 430 11.10 -22.49 20.25
N SER A 431 11.72 -23.67 20.11
CA SER A 431 11.12 -24.95 20.50
C SER A 431 10.69 -24.97 21.97
N ARG A 432 11.56 -24.50 22.89
CA ARG A 432 11.22 -24.41 24.32
C ARG A 432 10.09 -23.43 24.59
N LEU A 433 10.05 -22.30 23.86
CA LEU A 433 8.92 -21.38 23.94
C LEU A 433 7.62 -22.04 23.46
N ALA A 434 7.68 -22.84 22.38
CA ALA A 434 6.51 -23.53 21.84
C ALA A 434 5.95 -24.57 22.83
N GLU A 435 6.82 -25.29 23.54
CA GLU A 435 6.42 -26.20 24.63
C GLU A 435 5.77 -25.45 25.78
N THR A 436 6.44 -24.41 26.29
CA THR A 436 5.98 -23.61 27.43
C THR A 436 4.64 -22.92 27.15
N ASN A 437 4.39 -22.54 25.89
CA ASN A 437 3.17 -21.86 25.46
C ASN A 437 2.08 -22.80 24.91
N ASN A 438 2.21 -24.12 25.08
CA ASN A 438 1.21 -25.11 24.65
C ASN A 438 0.79 -24.95 23.18
N VAL A 439 1.77 -24.82 22.28
CA VAL A 439 1.49 -24.63 20.85
C VAL A 439 0.77 -25.84 20.25
N SER A 440 -0.21 -25.59 19.39
CA SER A 440 -0.85 -26.61 18.54
C SER A 440 -1.04 -26.07 17.13
N ILE A 441 -0.81 -26.92 16.12
CA ILE A 441 -0.88 -26.55 14.70
C ILE A 441 -1.68 -27.62 13.94
N ASP A 442 -2.68 -27.22 13.18
CA ASP A 442 -3.44 -28.07 12.27
C ASP A 442 -2.80 -28.06 10.88
N PHE A 443 -1.77 -28.88 10.70
CA PHE A 443 -1.05 -29.00 9.42
C PHE A 443 -1.96 -29.47 8.27
N ALA A 444 -3.03 -30.21 8.55
CA ALA A 444 -3.96 -30.67 7.52
C ALA A 444 -4.77 -29.50 6.95
N LYS A 445 -5.19 -28.55 7.79
CA LYS A 445 -5.81 -27.30 7.31
C LYS A 445 -4.82 -26.40 6.58
N VAL A 446 -3.60 -26.25 7.10
CA VAL A 446 -2.55 -25.43 6.45
C VAL A 446 -2.29 -25.90 5.01
N LYS A 447 -2.19 -27.23 4.79
CA LYS A 447 -2.02 -27.83 3.45
C LYS A 447 -3.22 -27.70 2.53
N LYS A 448 -4.40 -27.28 3.01
CA LYS A 448 -5.61 -27.07 2.19
C LYS A 448 -5.82 -25.61 1.78
N LEU A 449 -5.02 -24.68 2.29
CA LEU A 449 -5.14 -23.25 1.98
C LEU A 449 -4.81 -22.95 0.51
N THR A 450 -5.65 -22.20 -0.16
CA THR A 450 -5.31 -21.68 -1.49
C THR A 450 -4.54 -20.39 -1.33
N VAL A 451 -3.36 -20.28 -1.96
CA VAL A 451 -2.49 -19.09 -1.87
C VAL A 451 -2.02 -18.68 -3.27
N PHE A 452 -1.86 -17.39 -3.50
CA PHE A 452 -1.43 -16.86 -4.79
C PHE A 452 0.05 -17.18 -5.07
N PRO A 453 0.39 -17.82 -6.21
CA PRO A 453 1.72 -18.39 -6.47
C PRO A 453 2.76 -17.35 -6.94
N SER A 454 2.64 -16.09 -6.55
CA SER A 454 3.54 -15.03 -7.02
C SER A 454 4.29 -14.37 -5.88
N ASN A 455 5.61 -14.25 -6.03
CA ASN A 455 6.45 -13.48 -5.14
C ASN A 455 6.35 -12.00 -5.49
N MET A 456 5.75 -11.23 -4.59
CA MET A 456 5.62 -9.78 -4.73
C MET A 456 5.79 -9.12 -3.38
N VAL A 457 6.38 -7.92 -3.37
CA VAL A 457 6.35 -7.03 -2.22
C VAL A 457 5.14 -6.13 -2.39
N THR A 458 4.12 -6.30 -1.54
CA THR A 458 2.92 -5.47 -1.62
C THR A 458 3.09 -4.21 -0.77
N ARG A 459 2.89 -3.05 -1.40
CA ARG A 459 2.78 -1.77 -0.70
C ARG A 459 1.31 -1.40 -0.53
N ARG A 460 0.94 -0.99 0.68
CA ARG A 460 -0.33 -0.31 0.96
C ARG A 460 -0.13 1.18 0.75
N PHE A 461 -0.87 1.73 -0.19
CA PHE A 461 -1.03 3.18 -0.30
C PHE A 461 -2.03 3.63 0.75
N LEU A 462 -1.65 4.64 1.51
CA LEU A 462 -2.42 5.13 2.64
C LEU A 462 -3.33 6.28 2.20
N GLY A 463 -4.50 6.36 2.81
CA GLY A 463 -5.44 7.45 2.65
C GLY A 463 -4.76 8.82 2.85
N PHE A 464 -5.12 9.77 1.98
CA PHE A 464 -4.52 11.11 1.87
C PHE A 464 -3.05 11.19 1.45
N GLY A 465 -2.35 10.06 1.23
CA GLY A 465 -0.98 9.99 0.72
C GLY A 465 -0.07 9.07 1.55
N GLY A 466 1.14 8.83 1.08
CA GLY A 466 2.12 7.94 1.74
C GLY A 466 1.94 6.47 1.40
N ALA A 467 2.93 5.66 1.76
CA ALA A 467 2.90 4.22 1.54
C ALA A 467 3.71 3.47 2.60
N MET A 468 3.29 2.25 2.89
CA MET A 468 4.01 1.32 3.76
C MET A 468 3.91 -0.10 3.17
N LEU A 469 4.64 -1.07 3.73
CA LEU A 469 4.35 -2.47 3.39
C LEU A 469 2.92 -2.81 3.82
N ALA A 470 2.24 -3.66 3.06
CA ALA A 470 0.87 -4.04 3.42
C ALA A 470 0.82 -4.88 4.72
N ARG A 471 1.85 -5.68 4.94
CA ARG A 471 2.12 -6.45 6.16
C ARG A 471 3.64 -6.40 6.45
N PRO A 472 4.09 -6.58 7.71
CA PRO A 472 5.52 -6.67 8.00
C PRO A 472 6.18 -7.83 7.24
N MET A 473 7.50 -7.85 7.10
CA MET A 473 8.16 -9.04 6.55
C MET A 473 8.17 -10.16 7.60
N MET A 474 7.83 -11.38 7.20
CA MET A 474 7.92 -12.55 8.06
C MET A 474 9.36 -13.09 8.08
N MET A 475 9.87 -13.37 9.28
CA MET A 475 11.19 -13.97 9.45
C MET A 475 11.18 -15.46 9.06
N ARG A 476 12.31 -15.97 8.57
CA ARG A 476 12.47 -17.38 8.18
C ARG A 476 12.90 -18.21 9.40
N LEU A 477 11.94 -18.67 10.18
CA LEU A 477 12.13 -19.33 11.47
C LEU A 477 11.25 -20.58 11.55
N TRP A 478 11.57 -21.62 10.78
CA TRP A 478 10.79 -22.86 10.74
C TRP A 478 11.57 -24.10 11.19
N ASP A 479 12.90 -24.03 11.29
CA ASP A 479 13.76 -25.18 11.64
C ASP A 479 13.57 -25.65 13.09
N TRP A 480 12.92 -24.82 13.94
CA TRP A 480 12.57 -25.18 15.32
C TRP A 480 11.60 -26.37 15.43
N LEU A 481 10.86 -26.70 14.37
CA LEU A 481 9.92 -27.82 14.35
C LEU A 481 10.62 -29.15 14.67
N GLU A 482 11.86 -29.35 14.19
CA GLU A 482 12.59 -30.59 14.39
C GLU A 482 12.87 -30.87 15.87
N TYR A 483 13.22 -29.83 16.64
CA TYR A 483 13.45 -29.94 18.08
C TYR A 483 12.14 -30.14 18.83
N TRP A 484 11.08 -29.45 18.41
CA TRP A 484 9.78 -29.52 19.05
C TRP A 484 9.13 -30.89 18.91
N GLN A 485 9.29 -31.54 17.76
CA GLN A 485 8.81 -32.91 17.57
C GLN A 485 9.62 -33.92 18.38
N LYS A 486 10.95 -33.77 18.44
CA LYS A 486 11.82 -34.64 19.25
C LYS A 486 11.50 -34.56 20.73
N GLY A 487 11.15 -33.39 21.26
CA GLY A 487 10.71 -33.22 22.66
C GLY A 487 9.40 -33.94 22.98
N LYS A 488 8.48 -34.04 22.01
CA LYS A 488 7.19 -34.75 22.18
C LYS A 488 7.31 -36.28 22.16
N THR A 489 8.32 -36.83 21.49
CA THR A 489 8.59 -38.28 21.44
C THR A 489 9.35 -38.82 22.65
N VAL A 490 9.71 -37.97 23.63
CA VAL A 490 10.43 -38.37 24.86
C VAL A 490 9.52 -38.41 26.10
N ALA A 491 8.19 -38.33 25.94
CA ALA A 491 7.27 -38.79 26.99
C ALA A 491 7.09 -40.32 26.86
N PRO A 492 7.19 -41.10 27.96
CA PRO A 492 7.24 -42.56 27.93
C PRO A 492 6.02 -43.23 27.30
#